data_AF-A0A948ZKI4-F1
#
_entry.id   AF-A0A948ZKI4-F1
#
_cell.length_a   1.000
_cell.length_b   1.000
_cell.length_c   1.000
_cell.angle_alpha   90.00
_cell.angle_beta   90.00
_cell.angle_gamma   90.00
#
_symmetry.space_group_name_H-M   'P 1'
#
loop_
_entity.id
_entity.type
_entity.pdbx_description
1 polymer ?
#
loop_
_entity_poly.entity_id
_entity_poly.type
_entity_poly.pdbx_seq_one_letter_code
_entity_poly.pdbx_strand_id
1 'polypeptide(L)'
;MSTGSFLEQLVRDTRKPEAEVLALAVEAGVRQLWREHVLGQYLRGEISRQQAAETVGMDWVDMAERQRRAMEEDLEWGLAKTSSP
;
A
#
# COMPACT_ATOMS: atom_id res chain seq x y z
N MET A 1 2.71 -14.84 -15.94
CA MET A 1 1.31 -15.20 -15.63
C MET A 1 0.47 -13.96 -15.79
N SER A 2 -0.72 -14.06 -16.40
CA SER A 2 -1.63 -12.94 -16.63
C SER A 2 -2.65 -12.79 -15.49
N THR A 3 -3.29 -11.64 -15.38
CA THR A 3 -4.38 -11.41 -14.42
C THR A 3 -5.50 -12.43 -14.57
N GLY A 4 -5.83 -12.82 -15.82
CA GLY A 4 -6.80 -13.89 -16.11
C GLY A 4 -6.38 -15.24 -15.52
N SER A 5 -5.11 -15.61 -15.62
CA SER A 5 -4.62 -16.88 -15.03
C SER A 5 -4.71 -16.92 -13.50
N PHE A 6 -4.58 -15.77 -12.82
CA PHE A 6 -4.79 -15.68 -11.38
C PHE A 6 -6.27 -15.75 -11.00
N LEU A 7 -7.14 -15.08 -11.75
CA LEU A 7 -8.59 -15.14 -11.55
C LEU A 7 -9.10 -16.58 -11.69
N GLU A 8 -8.70 -17.28 -12.75
CA GLU A 8 -9.05 -18.68 -12.95
C GLU A 8 -8.58 -19.57 -11.78
N GLN A 9 -7.35 -19.35 -11.30
CA GLN A 9 -6.82 -20.11 -10.18
C GLN A 9 -7.61 -19.85 -8.89
N LEU A 10 -7.95 -18.58 -8.61
CA LEU A 10 -8.79 -18.22 -7.46
C LEU A 10 -10.19 -18.82 -7.56
N VAL A 11 -10.81 -18.82 -8.74
CA VAL A 11 -12.11 -19.47 -8.96
C VAL A 11 -12.02 -20.97 -8.64
N ARG A 12 -10.98 -21.65 -9.13
CA ARG A 12 -10.76 -23.08 -8.87
C ARG A 12 -10.54 -23.37 -7.39
N ASP A 13 -9.63 -22.64 -6.75
CA ASP A 13 -9.19 -22.92 -5.38
C ASP A 13 -10.24 -22.52 -4.34
N THR A 14 -10.98 -21.43 -4.57
CA THR A 14 -12.02 -20.94 -3.64
C THR A 14 -13.39 -21.55 -3.90
N ARG A 15 -13.58 -22.19 -5.07
CA ARG A 15 -14.89 -22.70 -5.56
C ARG A 15 -15.98 -21.62 -5.62
N LYS A 16 -15.59 -20.36 -5.78
CA LYS A 16 -16.51 -19.22 -5.94
C LYS A 16 -16.77 -18.93 -7.42
N PRO A 17 -17.96 -18.42 -7.80
CA PRO A 17 -18.21 -17.94 -9.15
C PRO A 17 -17.21 -16.84 -9.55
N GLU A 18 -16.82 -16.79 -10.82
CA GLU A 18 -15.89 -15.79 -11.35
C GLU A 18 -16.32 -14.36 -11.04
N ALA A 19 -17.61 -14.06 -11.18
CA ALA A 19 -18.17 -12.75 -10.86
C ALA A 19 -17.97 -12.36 -9.38
N GLU A 20 -18.07 -13.32 -8.46
CA GLU A 20 -17.84 -13.08 -7.03
C GLU A 20 -16.35 -12.81 -6.77
N VAL A 21 -15.46 -13.59 -7.38
CA VAL A 21 -14.01 -13.38 -7.25
C VAL A 21 -13.58 -12.03 -7.84
N LEU A 22 -14.15 -11.64 -8.98
CA LEU A 22 -13.93 -10.33 -9.58
C LEU A 22 -14.42 -9.19 -8.67
N ALA A 23 -15.62 -9.32 -8.10
CA ALA A 23 -16.16 -8.31 -7.18
C ALA A 23 -15.25 -8.15 -5.95
N LEU A 24 -14.80 -9.26 -5.36
CA LEU A 24 -13.85 -9.24 -4.24
C LEU A 24 -12.52 -8.58 -4.63
N ALA A 25 -11.99 -8.88 -5.81
CA ALA A 25 -10.76 -8.28 -6.31
C ALA A 25 -10.89 -6.76 -6.50
N VAL A 26 -12.02 -6.31 -7.08
CA VAL A 26 -12.32 -4.89 -7.24
C VAL A 26 -12.46 -4.19 -5.89
N GLU A 27 -13.21 -4.77 -4.95
CA GLU A 27 -13.38 -4.21 -3.61
C GLU A 27 -12.05 -4.08 -2.87
N ALA A 28 -11.24 -5.15 -2.86
CA ALA A 28 -9.93 -5.15 -2.24
C ALA A 28 -8.99 -4.11 -2.89
N GLY A 29 -9.00 -4.04 -4.23
CA GLY A 29 -8.21 -3.08 -4.99
C GLY A 29 -8.60 -1.63 -4.69
N VAL A 30 -9.89 -1.30 -4.68
CA VAL A 30 -10.36 0.05 -4.36
C VAL A 30 -9.99 0.44 -2.92
N ARG A 31 -10.19 -0.46 -1.95
CA ARG A 31 -9.79 -0.23 -0.55
C ARG A 31 -8.28 -0.01 -0.41
N GLN A 32 -7.47 -0.74 -1.17
CA GLN A 32 -6.02 -0.55 -1.19
C GLN A 32 -5.65 0.82 -1.78
N LEU A 33 -6.16 1.15 -2.96
CA LEU A 33 -5.87 2.42 -3.63
C LEU A 33 -6.27 3.63 -2.79
N TRP A 34 -7.43 3.56 -2.13
CA TRP A 34 -7.88 4.62 -1.22
C TRP A 34 -6.92 4.82 -0.05
N ARG A 35 -6.46 3.73 0.56
CA ARG A 35 -5.51 3.79 1.66
C ARG A 35 -4.15 4.36 1.23
N GLU A 36 -3.63 3.93 0.09
CA GLU A 36 -2.39 4.48 -0.48
C GLU A 36 -2.52 5.98 -0.75
N HIS A 37 -3.66 6.42 -1.28
CA HIS A 37 -3.95 7.83 -1.51
C HIS A 37 -3.87 8.65 -0.21
N VAL A 38 -4.59 8.23 0.83
CA VAL A 38 -4.64 8.93 2.13
C VAL A 38 -3.27 8.95 2.82
N LEU A 39 -2.56 7.81 2.83
CA LEU A 39 -1.21 7.75 3.39
C LEU A 39 -0.25 8.66 2.62
N GLY A 40 -0.37 8.74 1.30
CA GLY A 40 0.39 9.69 0.48
C GLY A 40 0.13 11.14 0.88
N GLN A 41 -1.12 11.53 1.11
CA GLN A 41 -1.47 12.87 1.61
C GLN A 41 -0.84 13.14 2.98
N TYR A 42 -0.89 12.16 3.88
CA TYR A 42 -0.27 12.27 5.19
C TYR A 42 1.25 12.45 5.11
N LEU A 43 1.94 11.62 4.33
CA LEU A 43 3.40 11.69 4.19
C LEU A 43 3.87 13.00 3.55
N ARG A 44 3.04 13.63 2.72
CA ARG A 44 3.28 14.97 2.14
C ARG A 44 2.89 16.13 3.08
N GLY A 45 2.33 15.84 4.25
CA GLY A 45 1.88 16.85 5.21
C GLY A 45 0.57 17.56 4.84
N GLU A 46 -0.19 17.02 3.89
CA GLU A 46 -1.46 17.60 3.42
C GLU A 46 -2.60 17.37 4.42
N ILE A 47 -2.52 16.29 5.21
CA ILE A 47 -3.45 15.97 6.29
C ILE A 47 -2.69 15.62 7.56
N SER A 48 -3.33 15.80 8.70
CA SER A 48 -2.75 15.45 10.00
C SER A 48 -2.67 13.94 10.19
N ARG A 49 -1.76 13.52 11.08
CA ARG A 49 -1.63 12.13 11.52
C ARG A 49 -2.95 11.56 12.04
N GLN A 50 -3.69 12.36 12.81
CA GLN A 50 -4.99 11.98 13.37
C GLN A 50 -6.02 11.78 12.27
N GLN A 51 -6.11 12.70 11.30
CA GLN A 51 -7.04 12.59 10.17
C GLN A 51 -6.76 11.33 9.33
N ALA A 52 -5.48 11.04 9.10
CA ALA A 52 -5.08 9.81 8.42
C ALA A 52 -5.47 8.56 9.23
N ALA A 53 -5.19 8.54 10.54
CA ALA A 53 -5.50 7.41 11.41
C ALA A 53 -7.01 7.16 11.53
N GLU A 54 -7.83 8.20 11.58
CA GLU A 54 -9.29 8.10 11.56
C GLU A 54 -9.82 7.52 10.25
N THR A 55 -9.11 7.76 9.13
CA THR A 55 -9.55 7.33 7.80
C THR A 55 -9.08 5.91 7.46
N VAL A 56 -7.81 5.57 7.71
CA VAL A 56 -7.22 4.28 7.29
C VAL A 56 -6.86 3.37 8.46
N GLY A 57 -6.84 3.87 9.69
CA GLY A 57 -6.42 3.14 10.88
C GLY A 57 -4.98 3.46 11.29
N MET A 58 -4.74 3.46 12.61
CA MET A 58 -3.46 3.78 13.24
C MET A 58 -2.32 2.87 12.74
N ASP A 59 -2.56 1.56 12.62
CA ASP A 59 -1.53 0.59 12.19
C ASP A 59 -0.94 0.92 10.81
N TRP A 60 -1.76 1.44 9.90
CA TRP A 60 -1.33 1.84 8.56
C TRP A 60 -0.49 3.11 8.57
N VAL A 61 -0.85 4.06 9.43
CA VAL A 61 -0.07 5.29 9.65
C VAL A 61 1.30 4.95 10.25
N ASP A 62 1.33 4.11 11.28
CA ASP A 62 2.56 3.64 11.91
C ASP A 62 3.48 2.89 10.94
N MET A 63 2.89 2.08 10.06
CA MET A 63 3.64 1.37 9.01
C MET A 63 4.26 2.35 8.02
N ALA A 64 3.46 3.31 7.52
CA ALA A 64 3.94 4.32 6.58
C ALA A 64 5.08 5.16 7.15
N GLU A 65 5.00 5.53 8.44
CA GLU A 65 6.07 6.25 9.14
C GLU A 65 7.36 5.42 9.25
N ARG A 66 7.27 4.12 9.54
CA ARG A 66 8.43 3.21 9.57
C ARG A 66 9.06 3.08 8.19
N GLN A 67 8.25 2.90 7.15
CA GLN A 67 8.73 2.79 5.78
C GLN A 67 9.41 4.08 5.31
N ARG A 68 8.85 5.25 5.63
CA ARG A 68 9.49 6.54 5.32
C ARG A 68 10.85 6.67 5.98
N ARG A 69 10.97 6.35 7.27
CA ARG A 69 12.26 6.39 7.99
C ARG A 69 13.30 5.46 7.36
N ALA A 70 12.93 4.21 7.05
CA ALA A 70 13.84 3.27 6.40
C ALA A 70 14.34 3.78 5.04
N MET A 71 13.45 4.39 4.24
CA MET A 71 13.82 5.01 2.97
C MET A 71 14.76 6.22 3.15
N GLU A 72 14.51 7.05 4.17
CA GLU A 72 15.37 8.20 4.51
C GLU A 72 16.77 7.72 4.94
N GLU A 73 16.86 6.70 5.79
CA GLU A 73 18.12 6.07 6.22
C GLU A 73 18.92 5.49 5.02
N ASP A 74 18.24 4.80 4.11
CA ASP A 74 18.87 4.26 2.89
C ASP A 74 19.39 5.38 1.97
N LEU A 75 18.65 6.48 1.85
CA LEU A 75 19.06 7.64 1.06
C LEU A 75 20.29 8.32 1.68
N GLU A 76 20.28 8.54 2.99
CA GLU A 76 21.42 9.10 3.73
C GLU A 76 22.68 8.25 3.54
N TRP A 77 22.55 6.93 3.63
CA TRP A 77 23.64 6.00 3.37
C TRP A 77 24.18 6.08 1.94
N GLY A 78 23.28 6.17 0.95
CA GLY A 78 23.65 6.33 -0.46
C GLY A 78 24.42 7.63 -0.72
N LEU A 79 23.93 8.73 -0.19
CA LEU A 79 24.56 10.06 -0.32
C LEU A 79 25.91 10.12 0.37
N ALA A 80 26.04 9.52 1.56
CA ALA A 80 27.31 9.42 2.28
C ALA A 80 28.37 8.65 1.48
N LYS A 81 27.97 7.55 0.82
CA LYS A 81 28.88 6.76 -0.03
C LYS A 81 29.36 7.51 -1.28
N THR A 82 28.52 8.34 -1.88
CA THR A 82 28.92 9.16 -3.04
C THR A 82 29.77 10.38 -2.66
N SER A 83 29.81 10.72 -1.37
CA SER A 83 30.55 11.87 -0.83
C SER A 83 31.92 11.50 -0.25
N SER A 84 32.30 10.21 -0.26
CA SER A 84 33.66 9.76 0.05
C SER A 84 34.56 9.89 -1.18
N PRO A 85 35.68 10.66 -1.12
CA PRO A 85 36.66 10.75 -2.20
C PRO A 85 37.46 9.46 -2.43
#